data_AF-A0A7Y2NUA2-F1
#
_entry.id   AF-A0A7Y2NUA2-F1
#
_cell.length_a   1.000
_cell.length_b   1.000
_cell.length_c   1.000
_cell.angle_alpha   90.00
_cell.angle_beta   90.00
_cell.angle_gamma   90.00
#
_symmetry.space_group_name_H-M   'P 1'
#
loop_
_entity.id
_entity.type
_entity.pdbx_description
1 polymer ?
#
loop_
_entity_poly.entity_id
_entity_poly.type
_entity_poly.pdbx_seq_one_letter_code
_entity_poly.pdbx_strand_id
1 'polypeptide(L)'
;MKPLTLHTVKRWTQLVLAFAPVFVGGCMAFEPSDIPDGAVPLEAPAHFGDWWARTEQCSGLFGPMEAIRWYVVPEVSSFDTDIGEKVGLWIKTPSDAVIVLAEAYADHELVVRHEMLHQLLQRAGHPEEYFVEKCGLTWNRWHNGTPILAASST
;
A
#
# COMPACT_ATOMS: atom_id res chain seq x y z
N MET A 1 -58.82 53.42 26.97
CA MET A 1 -58.89 53.75 25.52
C MET A 1 -57.80 54.75 25.18
N LYS A 2 -56.75 54.30 24.48
CA LYS A 2 -55.98 54.96 23.40
C LYS A 2 -54.60 54.29 23.28
N PRO A 3 -54.05 54.21 22.06
CA PRO A 3 -53.48 52.95 21.58
C PRO A 3 -52.06 53.10 21.01
N LEU A 4 -51.58 51.96 20.50
CA LEU A 4 -50.76 51.82 19.28
C LEU A 4 -49.28 52.25 19.32
N THR A 5 -48.45 51.20 19.41
CA THR A 5 -47.38 50.80 18.45
C THR A 5 -46.16 51.66 18.18
N LEU A 6 -45.02 50.97 18.38
CA LEU A 6 -43.94 50.71 17.41
C LEU A 6 -43.01 51.88 17.06
N HIS A 7 -41.74 51.79 17.47
CA HIS A 7 -40.56 52.04 16.63
C HIS A 7 -39.32 51.47 17.36
N THR A 8 -38.76 50.34 16.92
CA THR A 8 -37.63 50.20 15.99
C THR A 8 -36.26 50.54 16.60
N VAL A 9 -35.30 49.61 16.41
CA VAL A 9 -33.81 49.69 16.50
C VAL A 9 -33.21 50.02 17.87
N LYS A 10 -32.08 49.47 18.33
CA LYS A 10 -30.90 48.79 17.75
C LYS A 10 -30.24 48.12 18.98
N ARG A 11 -30.14 46.78 19.04
CA ARG A 11 -28.91 45.99 18.77
C ARG A 11 -27.79 46.20 19.82
N TRP A 12 -27.00 45.14 20.04
CA TRP A 12 -25.73 45.07 20.80
C TRP A 12 -25.85 44.75 22.30
N THR A 13 -25.78 43.46 22.66
CA THR A 13 -24.58 42.93 23.35
C THR A 13 -24.51 41.42 23.10
N GLN A 14 -23.31 40.95 22.77
CA GLN A 14 -22.98 39.59 22.33
C GLN A 14 -22.99 38.60 23.49
N LEU A 15 -23.34 37.34 23.23
CA LEU A 15 -22.67 36.20 23.85
C LEU A 15 -22.58 35.05 22.84
N VAL A 16 -21.33 34.82 22.45
CA VAL A 16 -20.81 33.78 21.58
C VAL A 16 -21.00 32.42 22.25
N LEU A 17 -21.52 31.45 21.50
CA LEU A 17 -21.12 30.04 21.63
C LEU A 17 -21.35 29.38 20.27
N ALA A 18 -20.33 29.51 19.42
CA ALA A 18 -20.22 28.78 18.17
C ALA A 18 -20.03 27.29 18.49
N PHE A 19 -21.06 26.48 18.29
CA PHE A 19 -20.86 25.04 18.13
C PHE A 19 -20.47 24.80 16.67
N ALA A 20 -19.16 24.86 16.42
CA ALA A 20 -18.58 24.35 15.19
C ALA A 20 -18.78 22.82 15.20
N PRO A 21 -19.46 22.22 14.20
CA PRO A 21 -19.39 20.78 14.02
C PRO A 21 -17.94 20.41 13.71
N VAL A 22 -17.34 19.66 14.63
CA VAL A 22 -16.03 19.05 14.49
C VAL A 22 -16.03 18.23 13.20
N PHE A 23 -15.17 18.60 12.27
CA PHE A 23 -14.79 17.76 11.14
C PHE A 23 -14.17 16.48 11.70
N VAL A 24 -14.96 15.41 11.78
CA VAL A 24 -14.40 14.07 11.91
C VAL A 24 -13.82 13.73 10.54
N GLY A 25 -12.55 14.08 10.34
CA GLY A 25 -11.76 13.52 9.26
C GLY A 25 -11.72 12.01 9.48
N GLY A 26 -12.51 11.27 8.71
CA GLY A 26 -12.38 9.82 8.65
C GLY A 26 -10.96 9.51 8.22
N CYS A 27 -10.19 8.88 9.10
CA CYS A 27 -9.07 8.06 8.66
C CYS A 27 -9.69 7.07 7.66
N MET A 28 -9.31 7.16 6.38
CA MET A 28 -9.49 6.06 5.45
C MET A 28 -8.72 4.89 6.05
N ALA A 29 -9.40 4.07 6.84
CA ALA A 29 -8.89 2.77 7.23
C ALA A 29 -8.75 2.01 5.91
N PHE A 30 -7.50 1.68 5.55
CA PHE A 30 -7.27 0.65 4.55
C PHE A 30 -8.05 -0.58 5.00
N GLU A 31 -9.07 -0.98 4.24
CA GLU A 31 -9.71 -2.27 4.48
C GLU A 31 -8.63 -3.32 4.24
N PRO A 32 -8.33 -4.19 5.23
CA PRO A 32 -7.41 -5.29 5.01
C PRO A 32 -8.00 -6.15 3.88
N SER A 33 -7.27 -6.36 2.79
CA SER A 33 -7.59 -7.48 1.90
C SER A 33 -7.37 -8.76 2.70
N ASP A 34 -8.31 -9.70 2.61
CA ASP A 34 -8.16 -10.99 3.27
C ASP A 34 -7.08 -11.83 2.56
N ILE A 35 -6.47 -12.76 3.30
CA ILE A 35 -5.59 -13.77 2.69
C ILE A 35 -6.45 -14.63 1.77
N PRO A 36 -6.10 -14.81 0.48
CA PRO A 36 -6.86 -15.60 -0.47
C PRO A 36 -7.12 -17.04 0.01
N ASP A 37 -8.30 -17.58 -0.34
CA ASP A 37 -8.66 -18.96 -0.03
C ASP A 37 -7.63 -19.95 -0.60
N GLY A 38 -7.32 -20.98 0.18
CA GLY A 38 -6.37 -22.02 -0.21
C GLY A 38 -4.89 -21.62 -0.10
N ALA A 39 -4.58 -20.39 0.30
CA ALA A 39 -3.21 -19.98 0.59
C ALA A 39 -2.63 -20.78 1.77
N VAL A 40 -1.43 -21.33 1.59
CA VAL A 40 -0.68 -22.07 2.62
C VAL A 40 0.59 -21.32 3.02
N PRO A 41 1.06 -21.43 4.28
CA PRO A 41 2.30 -20.79 4.69
C PRO A 41 3.48 -21.22 3.83
N LEU A 42 4.29 -20.25 3.43
CA LEU A 42 5.55 -20.45 2.70
C LEU A 42 6.71 -20.11 3.64
N GLU A 43 7.68 -21.01 3.78
CA GLU A 43 8.97 -20.63 4.35
C GLU A 43 9.75 -19.87 3.28
N ALA A 44 10.09 -18.61 3.54
CA ALA A 44 10.82 -17.79 2.58
C ALA A 44 12.17 -18.43 2.23
N PRO A 45 12.43 -18.75 0.95
CA PRO A 45 13.72 -19.29 0.54
C PRO A 45 14.86 -18.33 0.86
N ALA A 46 16.06 -18.85 1.13
CA ALA A 46 17.20 -18.01 1.52
C ALA A 46 17.53 -16.89 0.53
N HIS A 47 17.35 -17.13 -0.78
CA HIS A 47 17.62 -16.13 -1.82
C HIS A 47 16.64 -14.93 -1.79
N PHE A 48 15.52 -15.03 -1.06
CA PHE A 48 14.66 -13.86 -0.79
C PHE A 48 15.41 -12.80 0.01
N GLY A 49 16.37 -13.18 0.85
CA GLY A 49 17.24 -12.22 1.54
C GLY A 49 18.06 -11.38 0.58
N ASP A 50 18.61 -11.99 -0.48
CA ASP A 50 19.35 -11.26 -1.52
C ASP A 50 18.42 -10.34 -2.33
N TRP A 51 17.19 -10.77 -2.55
CA TRP A 51 16.16 -9.99 -3.26
C TRP A 51 15.67 -8.82 -2.42
N TRP A 52 15.53 -9.00 -1.11
CA TRP A 52 15.23 -7.96 -0.15
C TRP A 52 16.33 -6.89 -0.16
N ALA A 53 17.59 -7.28 0.02
CA ALA A 53 18.72 -6.36 0.02
C ALA A 53 18.82 -5.55 -1.29
N ARG A 54 18.57 -6.18 -2.45
CA ARG A 54 18.52 -5.46 -3.74
C ARG A 54 17.34 -4.51 -3.85
N THR A 55 16.22 -4.81 -3.19
CA THR A 55 15.03 -3.95 -3.16
C THR A 55 15.22 -2.77 -2.22
N GLU A 56 15.86 -2.96 -1.06
CA GLU A 56 16.31 -1.87 -0.18
C GLU A 56 17.29 -0.94 -0.90
N GLN A 57 18.28 -1.52 -1.59
CA GLN A 57 19.29 -0.75 -2.33
C GLN A 57 18.67 0.14 -3.41
N CYS A 58 17.78 -0.39 -4.25
CA CYS A 58 17.19 0.41 -5.33
C CYS A 58 16.19 1.46 -4.79
N SER A 59 15.41 1.12 -3.77
CA SER A 59 14.39 2.02 -3.22
C SER A 59 14.98 3.12 -2.34
N GLY A 60 16.13 2.86 -1.70
CA GLY A 60 16.70 3.68 -0.64
C GLY A 60 15.94 3.57 0.69
N LEU A 61 15.07 2.56 0.83
CA LEU A 61 14.28 2.27 2.03
C LEU A 61 14.83 1.02 2.73
N PHE A 62 14.59 0.91 4.04
CA PHE A 62 15.07 -0.19 4.85
C PHE A 62 13.97 -0.73 5.75
N GLY A 63 13.99 -2.03 6.02
CA GLY A 63 13.05 -2.64 6.95
C GLY A 63 13.37 -4.11 7.28
N PRO A 64 12.75 -4.66 8.32
CA PRO A 64 12.91 -6.06 8.69
C PRO A 64 12.14 -6.97 7.74
N MET A 65 12.85 -7.80 6.96
CA MET A 65 12.21 -8.82 6.11
C MET A 65 11.46 -9.85 6.96
N GLU A 66 11.96 -10.13 8.17
CA GLU A 66 11.36 -11.06 9.13
C GLU A 66 9.98 -10.63 9.64
N ALA A 67 9.58 -9.37 9.42
CA ALA A 67 8.23 -8.89 9.73
C ALA A 67 7.19 -9.32 8.68
N ILE A 68 7.61 -9.99 7.60
CA ILE A 68 6.73 -10.48 6.53
C ILE A 68 6.35 -11.93 6.81
N ARG A 69 5.06 -12.21 6.83
CA ARG A 69 4.55 -13.58 6.70
C ARG A 69 4.32 -13.92 5.24
N TRP A 70 4.82 -15.07 4.81
CA TRP A 70 4.76 -15.51 3.43
C TRP A 70 3.73 -16.62 3.25
N TYR A 71 2.98 -16.53 2.16
CA TYR A 71 2.01 -17.53 1.76
C TYR A 71 2.12 -17.80 0.25
N VAL A 72 1.72 -19.00 -0.15
CA VAL A 72 1.59 -19.39 -1.54
C VAL A 72 0.21 -19.98 -1.78
N VAL A 73 -0.42 -19.65 -2.91
CA VAL A 73 -1.60 -20.36 -3.40
C VAL A 73 -1.11 -21.47 -4.34
N PRO A 74 -1.27 -22.76 -3.96
CA PRO A 74 -0.71 -23.89 -4.71
C PRO A 74 -1.44 -24.11 -6.04
N GLU A 75 -0.74 -24.70 -7.02
CA GLU A 75 -1.28 -25.19 -8.30
C GLU A 75 -1.97 -24.12 -9.18
N VAL A 76 -1.65 -22.84 -8.98
CA VAL A 76 -2.22 -21.73 -9.77
C VAL A 76 -1.17 -20.79 -10.35
N SER A 77 -1.52 -20.15 -11.47
CA SER A 77 -0.75 -19.04 -12.07
C SER A 77 -1.22 -17.66 -11.62
N SER A 78 -2.42 -17.58 -11.05
CA SER A 78 -3.05 -16.36 -10.56
C SER A 78 -4.13 -16.73 -9.53
N PHE A 79 -4.58 -15.76 -8.75
CA PHE A 79 -5.68 -15.91 -7.81
C PHE A 79 -6.55 -14.65 -7.80
N ASP A 80 -7.84 -14.83 -7.52
CA ASP A 80 -8.81 -13.73 -7.46
C ASP A 80 -8.74 -12.99 -6.12
N THR A 81 -8.97 -11.68 -6.18
CA THR A 81 -9.09 -10.79 -5.01
C THR A 81 -10.25 -9.82 -5.24
N ASP A 82 -10.66 -9.10 -4.20
CA ASP A 82 -11.66 -8.03 -4.28
C ASP A 82 -11.24 -6.88 -5.23
N ILE A 83 -9.94 -6.72 -5.45
CA ILE A 83 -9.34 -5.73 -6.35
C ILE A 83 -8.81 -6.33 -7.67
N GLY A 84 -9.31 -7.51 -8.04
CA GLY A 84 -9.05 -8.19 -9.30
C GLY A 84 -8.01 -9.31 -9.21
N GLU A 85 -7.77 -9.97 -10.34
CA GLU A 85 -6.80 -11.07 -10.45
C GLU A 85 -5.36 -10.61 -10.13
N LYS A 86 -4.63 -11.43 -9.37
CA LYS A 86 -3.24 -11.19 -8.93
C LYS A 86 -2.35 -12.41 -9.13
N VAL A 87 -1.05 -12.16 -9.23
CA VAL A 87 0.02 -13.19 -9.17
C VAL A 87 0.86 -13.06 -7.90
N GLY A 88 0.82 -11.88 -7.28
CA GLY A 88 1.41 -11.52 -6.00
C GLY A 88 0.52 -10.49 -5.33
N LEU A 89 0.46 -10.51 -4.00
CA LEU A 89 -0.31 -9.55 -3.21
C LEU A 89 0.36 -9.28 -1.87
N TRP A 90 0.78 -8.04 -1.65
CA TRP A 90 1.08 -7.50 -0.34
C TRP A 90 -0.18 -7.02 0.38
N ILE A 91 -0.36 -7.47 1.62
CA ILE A 91 -1.48 -7.13 2.49
C ILE A 91 -0.94 -6.52 3.78
N LYS A 92 -1.47 -5.34 4.14
CA LYS A 92 -1.25 -4.74 5.46
C LYS A 92 -2.36 -5.16 6.42
N THR A 93 -1.99 -5.82 7.50
CA THR A 93 -2.89 -6.08 8.63
C THR A 93 -2.55 -5.12 9.79
N PRO A 94 -3.43 -4.95 10.80
CA PRO A 94 -3.14 -4.08 11.95
C PRO A 94 -1.86 -4.45 12.71
N SER A 95 -1.51 -5.74 12.76
CA SER A 95 -0.36 -6.26 13.50
C SER A 95 0.84 -6.58 12.63
N ASP A 96 0.63 -6.92 11.35
CA ASP A 96 1.67 -7.54 10.51
C ASP A 96 1.53 -7.18 9.02
N ALA A 97 2.48 -7.63 8.22
CA ALA A 97 2.38 -7.66 6.76
C ALA A 97 2.40 -9.09 6.24
N VAL A 98 1.60 -9.35 5.21
CA VAL A 98 1.51 -10.65 4.55
C VAL A 98 1.84 -10.46 3.07
N ILE A 99 2.64 -11.35 2.51
CA ILE A 99 2.82 -11.48 1.06
C ILE A 99 2.29 -12.84 0.62
N VAL A 100 1.38 -12.82 -0.35
CA VAL A 100 0.78 -14.02 -0.96
C VAL A 100 1.25 -14.10 -2.41
N LEU A 101 1.71 -15.27 -2.84
CA LEU A 101 2.21 -15.51 -4.20
C LEU A 101 1.40 -16.64 -4.86
N ALA A 102 1.14 -16.54 -6.16
CA ALA A 102 0.71 -17.69 -6.94
C ALA A 102 1.91 -18.64 -7.10
N GLU A 103 1.72 -19.95 -6.99
CA GLU A 103 2.82 -20.93 -7.04
C GLU A 103 3.70 -20.78 -8.29
N ALA A 104 3.11 -20.50 -9.45
CA ALA A 104 3.87 -20.27 -10.69
C ALA A 104 4.85 -19.08 -10.63
N TYR A 105 4.68 -18.18 -9.66
CA TYR A 105 5.50 -16.98 -9.45
C TYR A 105 6.20 -16.96 -8.09
N ALA A 106 6.09 -18.02 -7.28
CA ALA A 106 6.69 -18.09 -5.95
C ALA A 106 8.23 -17.93 -5.96
N ASP A 107 8.88 -18.28 -7.07
CA ASP A 107 10.33 -18.12 -7.29
C ASP A 107 10.63 -17.15 -8.45
N HIS A 108 9.74 -16.19 -8.72
CA HIS A 108 9.91 -15.22 -9.80
C HIS A 108 10.40 -13.87 -9.28
N GLU A 109 11.69 -13.55 -9.46
CA GLU A 109 12.35 -12.39 -8.84
C GLU A 109 11.57 -11.07 -8.99
N LEU A 110 11.05 -10.77 -10.19
CA LEU A 110 10.26 -9.54 -10.38
C LEU A 110 9.05 -9.47 -9.44
N VAL A 111 8.27 -10.55 -9.35
CA VAL A 111 7.01 -10.57 -8.59
C VAL A 111 7.31 -10.47 -7.11
N VAL A 112 8.26 -11.28 -6.62
CA VAL A 112 8.61 -11.27 -5.20
C VAL A 112 9.17 -9.90 -4.78
N ARG A 113 10.08 -9.32 -5.57
CA ARG A 113 10.63 -7.99 -5.25
C ARG A 113 9.58 -6.88 -5.38
N HIS A 114 8.61 -7.01 -6.27
CA HIS A 114 7.48 -6.09 -6.39
C HIS A 114 6.67 -6.03 -5.08
N GLU A 115 6.33 -7.19 -4.51
CA GLU A 115 5.62 -7.25 -3.22
C GLU A 115 6.49 -6.82 -2.04
N MET A 116 7.80 -7.14 -2.06
CA MET A 116 8.75 -6.61 -1.08
C MET A 116 8.83 -5.08 -1.09
N LEU A 117 8.74 -4.45 -2.27
CA LEU A 117 8.75 -2.99 -2.38
C LEU A 117 7.48 -2.38 -1.77
N HIS A 118 6.32 -3.01 -1.92
CA HIS A 118 5.12 -2.61 -1.17
C HIS A 118 5.34 -2.67 0.34
N GLN A 119 6.00 -3.72 0.82
CA GLN A 119 6.39 -3.79 2.23
C GLN A 119 7.32 -2.65 2.63
N LEU A 120 8.38 -2.34 1.88
CA LEU A 120 9.25 -1.22 2.25
C LEU A 120 8.53 0.13 2.25
N LEU A 121 7.58 0.32 1.34
CA LEU A 121 6.77 1.54 1.25
C LEU A 121 5.64 1.60 2.29
N GLN A 122 5.26 0.45 2.87
CA GLN A 122 4.13 0.31 3.79
C GLN A 122 2.81 0.87 3.21
N ARG A 123 2.58 0.69 1.91
CA ARG A 123 1.36 1.14 1.23
C ARG A 123 1.04 0.37 -0.04
N ALA A 124 -0.24 0.36 -0.38
CA ALA A 124 -0.69 -0.05 -1.70
C ALA A 124 -0.39 1.01 -2.78
N GLY A 125 -0.60 0.59 -4.03
CA GLY A 125 -0.38 1.41 -5.23
C GLY A 125 1.08 1.43 -5.67
N HIS A 126 1.32 1.91 -6.89
CA HIS A 126 2.63 1.83 -7.54
C HIS A 126 3.18 3.23 -7.86
N PRO A 127 3.72 3.99 -6.89
CA PRO A 127 4.35 5.27 -7.18
C PRO A 127 5.47 5.10 -8.21
N GLU A 128 5.40 5.90 -9.28
CA GLU A 128 6.31 5.80 -10.43
C GLU A 128 7.78 5.91 -10.03
N GLU A 129 8.09 6.83 -9.12
CA GLU A 129 9.42 7.03 -8.53
C GLU A 129 10.05 5.70 -8.08
N TYR A 130 9.29 4.83 -7.42
CA TYR A 130 9.83 3.59 -6.86
C TYR A 130 9.75 2.43 -7.84
N PHE A 131 8.58 2.18 -8.42
CA PHE A 131 8.35 0.98 -9.25
C PHE A 131 8.92 1.10 -10.66
N VAL A 132 9.08 2.32 -11.19
CA VAL A 132 9.56 2.54 -12.56
C VAL A 132 10.98 3.10 -12.54
N GLU A 133 11.21 4.21 -11.83
CA GLU A 133 12.46 4.96 -11.95
C GLU A 133 13.60 4.34 -11.12
N LYS A 134 13.35 4.07 -9.84
CA LYS A 134 14.36 3.55 -8.91
C LYS A 134 14.61 2.06 -9.07
N CYS A 135 13.54 1.25 -9.01
CA CYS A 135 13.68 -0.20 -8.93
C CYS A 135 13.34 -0.95 -10.23
N GLY A 136 12.60 -0.33 -11.16
CA GLY A 136 12.23 -0.99 -12.42
C GLY A 136 11.43 -2.29 -12.23
N LEU A 137 10.67 -2.40 -11.14
CA LEU A 137 9.89 -3.59 -10.76
C LEU A 137 8.50 -3.59 -11.43
N THR A 138 8.49 -3.43 -12.75
CA THR A 138 7.31 -3.59 -13.60
C THR A 138 7.67 -4.45 -14.81
N TRP A 139 6.71 -5.17 -15.38
CA TRP A 139 6.95 -6.03 -16.56
C TRP A 139 7.62 -5.29 -17.72
N ASN A 140 7.28 -4.02 -17.93
CA ASN A 140 7.85 -3.20 -19.01
C ASN A 140 9.28 -2.72 -18.74
N ARG A 141 9.76 -2.78 -17.50
CA ARG A 141 11.10 -2.33 -17.09
C ARG A 141 12.03 -3.47 -16.70
N TRP A 142 11.50 -4.68 -16.57
CA TRP A 142 12.22 -5.84 -16.08
C TRP A 142 13.04 -6.53 -17.17
N HIS A 143 14.34 -6.67 -16.95
CA HIS A 143 15.24 -7.45 -17.81
C HIS A 143 16.10 -8.39 -16.96
N ASN A 144 15.61 -9.61 -16.74
CA ASN A 144 16.33 -10.73 -16.10
C ASN A 144 17.21 -10.32 -14.89
N GLY A 145 16.65 -9.58 -13.93
CA GLY A 145 17.35 -9.22 -12.69
C GLY A 145 18.10 -7.89 -12.70
N THR A 146 18.18 -7.19 -13.84
CA THR A 146 18.79 -5.86 -13.95
C THR A 146 17.74 -4.79 -14.26
N PRO A 147 17.47 -3.84 -13.36
CA PRO A 147 16.63 -2.68 -13.68
C PRO A 147 17.27 -1.86 -14.81
N ILE A 148 16.52 -1.52 -15.86
CA ILE A 148 16.96 -0.47 -16.79
C ILE A 148 16.86 0.86 -16.05
N LEU A 149 17.96 1.29 -15.45
CA LEU A 149 18.11 2.68 -15.07
C LEU A 149 18.01 3.52 -16.35
N ALA A 150 17.14 4.53 -16.33
CA ALA A 150 17.17 5.54 -17.37
C ALA A 150 18.61 6.08 -17.40
N ALA A 151 19.27 5.98 -18.55
CA ALA A 151 20.62 6.50 -18.72
C ALA A 151 20.62 7.95 -18.22
N SER A 152 21.43 8.24 -17.20
CA SER A 152 21.59 9.58 -16.69
C SER A 152 22.03 10.48 -17.85
N SER A 153 21.12 11.34 -18.30
CA SER A 153 21.45 12.39 -19.25
C SER A 153 22.43 13.34 -18.55
N THR A 154 23.72 13.22 -18.89
CA THR A 154 24.73 14.27 -18.66
C THR A 154 24.45 15.50 -19.51
#